data_AF-A0A6P7F8Y3-F1
#
_entry.id   AF-A0A6P7F8Y3-F1
#
_cell.length_a   1.000
_cell.length_b   1.000
_cell.length_c   1.000
_cell.angle_alpha   90.00
_cell.angle_beta   90.00
_cell.angle_gamma   90.00
#
_symmetry.space_group_name_H-M   'P 1'
#
loop_
_entity.id
_entity.type
_entity.pdbx_description
1 polymer ?
#
loop_
_entity_poly.entity_id
_entity_poly.type
_entity_poly.pdbx_seq_one_letter_code
_entity_poly.pdbx_strand_id
1 'polypeptide(L)'
;MNILNDVICSLIETPFSRRQNQERLVIISMGRPLQNLTILSTDKTKDNRPFSRSFKTIWYENHKWLSGSYFKNSLFCWPCLLLSNLKQNVWVSQGYSDLKNLSASVKKHESSKEHLNNCLGLKRLEKNKQTIDSALAGQISLYNKIYNEEIEEIDVTILLAKQELAFRGRDESHNSSNMGNFKEIFNLVVKRDQEIQDHVKK
;
A
#
# COMPACT_ATOMS: atom_id res chain seq x y z
N MET A 1 -3.43 5.86 -25.69
CA MET A 1 -3.83 5.28 -24.39
C MET A 1 -5.10 4.48 -24.60
N ASN A 2 -5.20 3.27 -24.05
CA ASN A 2 -6.33 2.36 -24.22
C ASN A 2 -7.36 2.56 -23.11
N ILE A 3 -8.67 2.43 -23.37
CA ILE A 3 -9.75 2.62 -22.38
C ILE A 3 -9.56 1.71 -21.15
N LEU A 4 -8.94 0.54 -21.39
CA LEU A 4 -8.56 -0.45 -20.38
C LEU A 4 -7.58 0.09 -19.31
N ASN A 5 -6.85 1.17 -19.59
CA ASN A 5 -5.90 1.77 -18.65
C ASN A 5 -6.51 2.89 -17.79
N ASP A 6 -7.76 3.29 -18.05
CA ASP A 6 -8.45 4.28 -17.23
C ASP A 6 -9.32 3.58 -16.18
N VAL A 7 -8.73 3.37 -15.01
CA VAL A 7 -9.38 2.71 -13.88
C VAL A 7 -10.69 3.40 -13.47
N ILE A 8 -10.84 4.71 -13.69
CA ILE A 8 -12.09 5.42 -13.38
C ILE A 8 -13.21 4.98 -14.32
N CYS A 9 -12.95 4.89 -15.63
CA CYS A 9 -13.93 4.38 -16.58
C CYS A 9 -14.38 2.96 -16.20
N SER A 10 -13.41 2.09 -15.88
CA SER A 10 -13.71 0.75 -15.40
C SER A 10 -14.58 0.78 -14.14
N LEU A 11 -14.25 1.62 -13.15
CA LEU A 11 -15.00 1.73 -11.89
C LEU A 11 -16.43 2.25 -12.07
N ILE A 12 -16.68 3.09 -13.08
CA ILE A 12 -18.02 3.57 -13.43
C ILE A 12 -18.85 2.42 -14.02
N GLU A 13 -18.26 1.59 -14.88
CA GLU A 13 -18.93 0.43 -15.50
C GLU A 13 -19.18 -0.69 -14.48
N THR A 14 -18.13 -1.06 -13.75
CA THR A 14 -18.18 -2.08 -12.70
C THR A 14 -17.76 -1.46 -11.36
N PRO A 15 -18.75 -1.10 -10.50
CA PRO A 15 -18.51 -0.51 -9.20
C PRO A 15 -17.56 -1.34 -8.34
N PHE A 16 -16.76 -0.67 -7.52
CA PHE A 16 -15.80 -1.30 -6.62
C PHE A 16 -16.42 -2.41 -5.75
N SER A 17 -17.63 -2.19 -5.23
CA SER A 17 -18.40 -3.15 -4.42
C SER A 17 -18.87 -4.42 -5.17
N ARG A 18 -18.73 -4.47 -6.49
CA ARG A 18 -19.04 -5.66 -7.30
C ARG A 18 -17.80 -6.43 -7.76
N ARG A 19 -16.60 -5.89 -7.51
CA ARG A 19 -15.33 -6.51 -7.90
C ARG A 19 -14.89 -7.61 -6.96
N GLN A 20 -13.99 -8.48 -7.41
CA GLN A 20 -13.39 -9.51 -6.57
C GLN A 20 -12.41 -8.90 -5.57
N ASN A 21 -12.16 -9.59 -4.44
CA ASN A 21 -11.29 -9.06 -3.38
C ASN A 21 -9.85 -8.79 -3.85
N GLN A 22 -9.27 -9.66 -4.69
CA GLN A 22 -7.93 -9.44 -5.25
C GLN A 22 -7.87 -8.16 -6.09
N GLU A 23 -8.84 -7.96 -6.97
CA GLU A 23 -8.93 -6.77 -7.81
C GLU A 23 -9.13 -5.48 -6.99
N ARG A 24 -9.96 -5.53 -5.95
CA ARG A 24 -10.14 -4.41 -5.02
C ARG A 24 -8.83 -4.03 -4.33
N LEU A 25 -8.04 -5.01 -3.90
CA LEU A 25 -6.74 -4.78 -3.27
C LEU A 25 -5.75 -4.14 -4.24
N VAL A 26 -5.76 -4.57 -5.51
CA VAL A 26 -4.95 -3.96 -6.57
C VAL A 26 -5.34 -2.49 -6.78
N ILE A 27 -6.64 -2.19 -6.90
CA ILE A 27 -7.15 -0.82 -7.07
C ILE A 27 -6.75 0.07 -5.89
N ILE A 28 -6.89 -0.41 -4.65
CA ILE A 28 -6.46 0.32 -3.45
C ILE A 28 -4.93 0.53 -3.50
N SER A 29 -4.15 -0.47 -3.93
CA SER A 29 -2.69 -0.40 -3.98
C SER A 29 -2.14 0.59 -5.00
N MET A 30 -2.78 0.68 -6.17
CA MET A 30 -2.40 1.62 -7.22
C MET A 30 -2.74 3.06 -6.83
N GLY A 31 -3.75 3.23 -5.99
CA GLY A 31 -4.22 4.54 -5.56
C GLY A 31 -4.96 5.30 -6.66
N ARG A 32 -5.19 6.58 -6.41
CA ARG A 32 -5.96 7.44 -7.32
C ARG A 32 -5.16 7.79 -8.58
N PRO A 33 -5.74 7.73 -9.78
CA PRO A 33 -5.06 8.20 -10.98
C PRO A 33 -4.97 9.74 -11.01
N LEU A 34 -3.80 10.24 -11.39
CA LEU A 34 -3.47 11.67 -11.47
C LEU A 34 -3.22 12.08 -12.93
N GLN A 35 -4.22 11.87 -13.79
CA GLN A 35 -4.08 12.11 -15.22
C GLN A 35 -4.00 13.61 -15.54
N ASN A 36 -3.17 13.99 -16.50
CA ASN A 36 -3.18 15.35 -17.01
C ASN A 36 -4.36 15.53 -17.96
N LEU A 37 -5.28 16.45 -17.63
CA LEU A 37 -6.53 16.64 -18.35
C LEU A 37 -6.45 17.84 -19.30
N THR A 38 -7.19 17.78 -20.40
CA THR A 38 -7.29 18.87 -21.39
C THR A 38 -8.60 19.64 -21.25
N ILE A 39 -9.12 19.78 -20.02
CA ILE A 39 -10.35 20.51 -19.75
C ILE A 39 -10.12 22.00 -20.05
N LEU A 40 -10.99 22.56 -20.90
CA LEU A 40 -11.02 23.97 -21.24
C LEU A 40 -12.42 24.50 -20.97
N SER A 41 -12.51 25.54 -20.15
CA SER A 41 -13.75 26.27 -19.88
C SER A 41 -13.59 27.70 -20.39
N THR A 42 -14.51 28.14 -21.24
CA THR A 42 -14.58 29.51 -21.74
C THR A 42 -15.45 30.35 -20.82
N ASP A 43 -14.92 31.48 -20.41
CA ASP A 43 -15.57 32.47 -19.56
C ASP A 43 -15.49 33.85 -20.20
N LYS A 44 -16.22 34.79 -19.63
CA LYS A 44 -16.13 36.21 -19.98
C LYS A 44 -15.73 37.02 -18.76
N THR A 45 -14.83 37.99 -18.94
CA THR A 45 -14.52 38.98 -17.89
C THR A 45 -15.69 39.94 -17.71
N LYS A 46 -15.64 40.79 -16.66
CA LYS A 46 -16.64 41.85 -16.46
C LYS A 46 -16.75 42.79 -17.68
N ASP A 47 -15.62 43.04 -18.35
CA ASP A 47 -15.56 43.84 -19.60
C ASP A 47 -15.92 43.03 -20.86
N ASN A 48 -16.58 41.87 -20.71
CA ASN A 48 -17.00 40.99 -21.80
C ASN A 48 -15.86 40.40 -22.67
N ARG A 49 -14.60 40.47 -22.22
CA ARG A 49 -13.46 39.86 -22.91
C ARG A 49 -13.46 38.35 -22.69
N PRO A 50 -13.21 37.53 -23.73
CA PRO A 50 -13.12 36.09 -23.58
C PRO A 50 -11.89 35.72 -22.73
N PHE A 51 -12.08 34.83 -21.77
CA PHE A 51 -11.04 34.29 -20.92
C PHE A 51 -11.20 32.78 -20.82
N SER A 52 -10.09 32.04 -20.85
CA SER A 52 -10.10 30.58 -20.82
C SER A 52 -9.49 30.07 -19.52
N ARG A 53 -10.17 29.14 -18.87
CA ARG A 53 -9.65 28.38 -17.73
C ARG A 53 -9.26 27.00 -18.20
N SER A 54 -8.02 26.59 -17.92
CA SER A 54 -7.52 25.26 -18.18
C SER A 54 -7.35 24.48 -16.88
N PHE A 55 -7.34 23.16 -16.98
CA PHE A 55 -6.95 22.29 -15.88
C PHE A 55 -5.52 22.61 -15.40
N LYS A 56 -5.28 22.45 -14.09
CA LYS A 56 -3.95 22.58 -13.47
C LYS A 56 -3.67 21.39 -12.58
N THR A 57 -2.53 20.72 -12.79
CA THR A 57 -2.09 19.55 -12.01
C THR A 57 -1.95 19.83 -10.51
N ILE A 58 -1.62 21.08 -10.13
CA ILE A 58 -1.54 21.54 -8.73
C ILE A 58 -2.83 21.26 -7.92
N TRP A 59 -3.99 21.15 -8.58
CA TRP A 59 -5.24 20.83 -7.90
C TRP A 59 -5.24 19.45 -7.24
N TYR A 60 -4.48 18.49 -7.78
CA TYR A 60 -4.31 17.18 -7.14
C TYR A 60 -3.50 17.24 -5.84
N GLU A 61 -2.60 18.21 -5.72
CA GLU A 61 -1.84 18.44 -4.50
C GLU A 61 -2.69 19.12 -3.44
N ASN A 62 -3.46 20.13 -3.84
CA ASN A 62 -4.38 20.88 -2.97
C ASN A 62 -5.52 19.99 -2.43
N HIS A 63 -6.00 19.04 -3.24
CA HIS A 63 -7.13 18.18 -2.90
C HIS A 63 -6.73 16.72 -3.03
N LYS A 64 -6.34 16.09 -1.92
CA LYS A 64 -5.79 14.72 -1.87
C LYS A 64 -6.80 13.60 -2.19
N TRP A 65 -8.07 13.94 -2.37
CA TRP A 65 -9.12 13.03 -2.82
C TRP A 65 -9.42 13.15 -4.33
N LEU A 66 -8.97 14.24 -4.98
CA LEU A 66 -9.29 14.57 -6.36
C LEU A 66 -8.56 13.64 -7.33
N SER A 67 -9.23 13.21 -8.39
CA SER A 67 -8.66 12.30 -9.37
C SER A 67 -9.17 12.65 -10.77
N GLY A 68 -8.44 12.27 -11.82
CA GLY A 68 -8.81 12.59 -13.21
C GLY A 68 -8.93 11.36 -14.08
N SER A 69 -9.94 11.36 -14.93
CA SER A 69 -10.08 10.40 -16.04
C SER A 69 -9.71 11.08 -17.34
N TYR A 70 -8.80 10.46 -18.10
CA TYR A 70 -8.38 10.98 -19.40
C TYR A 70 -9.52 10.86 -20.41
N PHE A 71 -10.22 9.72 -20.45
CA PHE A 71 -11.27 9.48 -21.45
C PHE A 71 -12.54 10.28 -21.19
N LYS A 72 -12.94 10.42 -19.92
CA LYS A 72 -14.05 11.33 -19.56
C LYS A 72 -13.62 12.79 -19.61
N ASN A 73 -12.32 13.07 -19.71
CA ASN A 73 -11.71 14.39 -19.60
C ASN A 73 -12.35 15.21 -18.48
N SER A 74 -12.45 14.62 -17.29
CA SER A 74 -13.23 15.14 -16.17
C SER A 74 -12.63 14.73 -14.82
N LEU A 75 -12.94 15.50 -13.78
CA LEU A 75 -12.48 15.29 -12.41
C LEU A 75 -13.48 14.44 -11.61
N PHE A 76 -12.95 13.60 -10.73
CA PHE A 76 -13.72 12.68 -9.89
C PHE A 76 -13.21 12.72 -8.46
N CYS A 77 -14.02 12.21 -7.53
CA CYS A 77 -13.62 12.01 -6.16
C CYS A 77 -13.27 10.55 -5.91
N TRP A 78 -12.00 10.26 -5.64
CA TRP A 78 -11.51 8.89 -5.50
C TRP A 78 -12.19 8.10 -4.37
N PRO A 79 -12.24 8.59 -3.11
CA PRO A 79 -12.93 7.88 -2.04
C PRO A 79 -14.41 7.64 -2.34
N CYS A 80 -15.10 8.64 -2.91
CA CYS A 80 -16.51 8.51 -3.25
C CYS A 80 -16.73 7.57 -4.44
N LEU A 81 -15.84 7.56 -5.43
CA LEU A 81 -15.93 6.63 -6.56
C LEU A 81 -15.86 5.17 -6.10
N LEU A 82 -15.08 4.89 -5.05
CA LEU A 82 -14.91 3.54 -4.50
C LEU A 82 -16.05 3.14 -3.54
N LEU A 83 -16.53 4.06 -2.71
CA LEU A 83 -17.35 3.72 -1.54
C LEU A 83 -18.74 4.37 -1.51
N SER A 84 -19.03 5.30 -2.42
CA SER A 84 -20.36 5.92 -2.49
C SER A 84 -21.41 4.93 -2.95
N ASN A 85 -22.57 4.99 -2.28
CA ASN A 85 -23.79 4.31 -2.70
C ASN A 85 -24.69 5.21 -3.58
N LEU A 86 -24.35 6.51 -3.71
CA LEU A 86 -25.17 7.52 -4.37
C LEU A 86 -24.65 7.80 -5.78
N LYS A 87 -25.24 7.13 -6.77
CA LYS A 87 -24.86 7.28 -8.19
C LYS A 87 -25.19 8.65 -8.80
N GLN A 88 -25.97 9.49 -8.12
CA GLN A 88 -26.38 10.80 -8.61
C GLN A 88 -25.33 11.91 -8.35
N ASN A 89 -24.20 11.60 -7.71
CA ASN A 89 -23.16 12.57 -7.47
C ASN A 89 -22.27 12.79 -8.71
N VAL A 90 -22.15 14.04 -9.16
CA VAL A 90 -21.30 14.43 -10.32
C VAL A 90 -19.85 13.97 -10.14
N TRP A 91 -19.34 13.95 -8.90
CA TRP A 91 -17.98 13.52 -8.58
C TRP A 91 -17.76 12.00 -8.71
N VAL A 92 -18.82 11.23 -8.97
CA VAL A 92 -18.78 9.75 -9.04
C VAL A 92 -19.22 9.25 -10.42
N SER A 93 -20.29 9.81 -11.00
CA SER A 93 -20.89 9.26 -12.23
C SER A 93 -20.46 10.00 -13.49
N GLN A 94 -20.80 11.27 -13.61
CA GLN A 94 -20.59 12.05 -14.83
C GLN A 94 -19.17 12.58 -14.95
N GLY A 95 -18.55 12.95 -13.83
CA GLY A 95 -17.29 13.69 -13.79
C GLY A 95 -17.54 15.20 -13.79
N TYR A 96 -16.65 15.92 -13.13
CA TYR A 96 -16.71 17.36 -12.95
C TYR A 96 -15.77 18.08 -13.93
N SER A 97 -16.30 18.95 -14.78
CA SER A 97 -15.55 19.69 -15.81
C SER A 97 -15.76 21.21 -15.76
N ASP A 98 -16.64 21.71 -14.87
CA ASP A 98 -16.90 23.14 -14.72
C ASP A 98 -15.80 23.85 -13.91
N LEU A 99 -14.71 24.22 -14.59
CA LEU A 99 -13.55 24.85 -13.97
C LEU A 99 -13.84 26.25 -13.41
N LYS A 100 -14.91 26.92 -13.84
CA LYS A 100 -15.32 28.23 -13.34
C LYS A 100 -15.79 28.13 -11.89
N ASN A 101 -16.62 27.13 -11.59
CA ASN A 101 -17.21 26.95 -10.27
C ASN A 101 -16.48 25.90 -9.42
N LEU A 102 -15.35 25.38 -9.91
CA LEU A 102 -14.59 24.30 -9.26
C LEU A 102 -14.32 24.58 -7.78
N SER A 103 -13.83 25.77 -7.44
CA SER A 103 -13.49 26.10 -6.04
C SER A 103 -14.70 26.01 -5.11
N ALA A 104 -15.86 26.53 -5.53
CA ALA A 104 -17.08 26.47 -4.74
C ALA A 104 -17.62 25.04 -4.63
N SER A 105 -17.60 24.30 -5.75
CA SER A 105 -18.03 22.90 -5.81
C SER A 105 -17.17 21.99 -4.93
N VAL A 106 -15.85 22.18 -4.97
CA VAL A 106 -14.88 21.46 -4.12
C VAL A 106 -15.17 21.70 -2.64
N LYS A 107 -15.29 22.97 -2.20
CA LYS A 107 -15.61 23.29 -0.80
C LYS A 107 -16.91 22.64 -0.35
N LYS A 108 -17.96 22.71 -1.18
CA LYS A 108 -19.25 22.06 -0.90
C LYS A 108 -19.09 20.54 -0.79
N HIS A 109 -18.36 19.92 -1.71
CA HIS A 109 -18.13 18.47 -1.71
C HIS A 109 -17.34 18.01 -0.48
N GLU A 110 -16.24 18.69 -0.15
CA GLU A 110 -15.38 18.36 1.00
C GLU A 110 -16.14 18.43 2.33
N SER A 111 -17.07 19.39 2.46
CA SER A 111 -17.93 19.53 3.64
C SER A 111 -19.06 18.49 3.73
N SER A 112 -19.30 17.70 2.68
CA SER A 112 -20.41 16.74 2.67
C SER A 112 -20.13 15.53 3.57
N LYS A 113 -21.14 15.12 4.36
CA LYS A 113 -21.04 13.94 5.24
C LYS A 113 -20.64 12.68 4.48
N GLU A 114 -21.16 12.53 3.26
CA GLU A 114 -20.84 11.41 2.38
C GLU A 114 -19.34 11.36 2.05
N HIS A 115 -18.78 12.49 1.60
CA HIS A 115 -17.36 12.58 1.29
C HIS A 115 -16.48 12.24 2.49
N LEU A 116 -16.78 12.80 3.66
CA LEU A 116 -16.05 12.55 4.89
C LEU A 116 -16.11 11.07 5.30
N ASN A 117 -17.29 10.45 5.24
CA ASN A 117 -17.46 9.04 5.54
C ASN A 117 -16.68 8.15 4.57
N ASN A 118 -16.70 8.46 3.28
CA ASN A 118 -15.96 7.71 2.27
C ASN A 118 -14.44 7.87 2.43
N CYS A 119 -13.97 9.08 2.78
CA CYS A 119 -12.55 9.29 3.09
C CYS A 119 -12.10 8.45 4.30
N LEU A 120 -12.90 8.42 5.37
CA LEU A 120 -12.62 7.58 6.53
C LEU A 120 -12.67 6.09 6.19
N GLY A 121 -13.64 5.68 5.38
CA GLY A 121 -13.79 4.31 4.89
C GLY A 121 -12.57 3.85 4.09
N LEU A 122 -12.09 4.68 3.16
CA LEU A 122 -10.91 4.37 2.36
C LEU A 122 -9.66 4.22 3.23
N LYS A 123 -9.43 5.16 4.18
CA LYS A 123 -8.32 5.06 5.13
C LYS A 123 -8.36 3.77 5.96
N ARG A 124 -9.55 3.30 6.35
CA ARG A 124 -9.72 2.02 7.07
C ARG A 124 -9.34 0.83 6.17
N LEU A 125 -9.73 0.85 4.91
CA LEU A 125 -9.37 -0.21 3.94
C LEU A 125 -7.86 -0.26 3.71
N GLU A 126 -7.22 0.90 3.52
CA GLU A 126 -5.77 1.02 3.37
C GLU A 126 -5.03 0.49 4.61
N LYS A 127 -5.51 0.84 5.82
CA LYS A 127 -4.93 0.36 7.07
C LYS A 127 -5.10 -1.15 7.26
N ASN A 128 -6.28 -1.69 6.99
CA ASN A 128 -6.54 -3.12 7.13
C ASN A 128 -5.63 -3.95 6.22
N LYS A 129 -5.37 -3.46 5.00
CA LYS A 129 -4.39 -4.07 4.09
C LYS A 129 -2.99 -4.08 4.72
N GLN A 130 -2.51 -2.93 5.20
CA GLN A 130 -1.19 -2.83 5.84
C GLN A 130 -1.05 -3.79 7.01
N THR A 131 -2.10 -3.96 7.82
CA THR A 131 -2.11 -4.93 8.93
C THR A 131 -1.94 -6.36 8.42
N ILE A 132 -2.66 -6.77 7.36
CA ILE A 132 -2.54 -8.12 6.79
C ILE A 132 -1.16 -8.35 6.20
N ASP A 133 -0.65 -7.41 5.40
CA ASP A 133 0.69 -7.50 4.79
C ASP A 133 1.77 -7.61 5.89
N SER A 134 1.64 -6.82 6.96
CA SER A 134 2.58 -6.87 8.09
C SER A 134 2.52 -8.18 8.88
N ALA A 135 1.32 -8.75 9.04
CA ALA A 135 1.14 -10.03 9.73
C ALA A 135 1.73 -11.19 8.93
N LEU A 136 1.53 -11.19 7.61
CA LEU A 136 2.12 -12.19 6.71
C LEU A 136 3.66 -12.08 6.67
N ALA A 137 4.19 -10.86 6.55
CA ALA A 137 5.64 -10.64 6.62
C ALA A 137 6.22 -11.11 7.96
N GLY A 138 5.51 -10.85 9.07
CA GLY A 138 5.87 -11.36 10.39
C GLY A 138 5.92 -12.89 10.44
N GLN A 139 4.91 -13.58 9.89
CA GLN A 139 4.91 -15.05 9.84
C GLN A 139 6.05 -15.62 9.00
N ILE A 140 6.33 -15.04 7.83
CA ILE A 140 7.46 -15.46 6.98
C ILE A 140 8.79 -15.26 7.73
N SER A 141 8.95 -14.12 8.40
CA SER A 141 10.16 -13.85 9.19
C SER A 141 10.35 -14.86 10.33
N LEU A 142 9.26 -15.27 10.99
CA LEU A 142 9.32 -16.27 12.05
C LEU A 142 9.62 -17.68 11.50
N TYR A 143 9.08 -18.01 10.33
CA TYR A 143 9.35 -19.29 9.68
C TYR A 143 10.81 -19.40 9.24
N ASN A 144 11.32 -18.38 8.56
CA ASN A 144 12.73 -18.30 8.18
C ASN A 144 13.63 -18.38 9.42
N LYS A 145 13.16 -17.80 10.55
CA LYS A 145 13.88 -17.88 11.81
C LYS A 145 14.09 -19.30 12.30
N ILE A 146 13.00 -20.04 12.44
CA ILE A 146 13.03 -21.41 12.92
C ILE A 146 13.84 -22.28 11.95
N TYR A 147 13.65 -22.09 10.64
CA TYR A 147 14.32 -22.87 9.61
C TYR A 147 15.84 -22.67 9.59
N ASN A 148 16.33 -21.43 9.70
CA ASN A 148 17.76 -21.14 9.70
C ASN A 148 18.45 -21.68 10.97
N GLU A 149 17.80 -21.56 12.14
CA GLU A 149 18.31 -22.16 13.38
C GLU A 149 18.43 -23.69 13.26
N GLU A 150 17.40 -24.36 12.75
CA GLU A 150 17.41 -25.83 12.56
C GLU A 150 18.51 -26.30 11.60
N ILE A 151 18.76 -25.57 10.49
CA ILE A 151 19.81 -25.94 9.53
C ILE A 151 21.21 -25.86 10.15
N GLU A 152 21.52 -24.78 10.86
CA GLU A 152 22.86 -24.62 11.44
C GLU A 152 23.14 -25.66 12.53
N GLU A 153 22.13 -26.04 13.33
CA GLU A 153 22.28 -27.14 14.30
C GLU A 153 22.58 -28.48 13.58
N ILE A 154 21.94 -28.73 12.45
CA ILE A 154 22.19 -29.93 11.62
C ILE A 154 23.60 -29.88 11.04
N ASP A 155 24.07 -28.75 10.52
CA ASP A 155 25.39 -28.63 9.93
C ASP A 155 26.52 -28.82 10.95
N VAL A 156 26.38 -28.25 12.15
CA VAL A 156 27.32 -28.50 13.25
C VAL A 156 27.29 -29.98 13.66
N THR A 157 26.11 -30.60 13.69
CA THR A 157 25.97 -32.03 14.00
C THR A 157 26.68 -32.91 12.99
N ILE A 158 26.48 -32.65 11.69
CA ILE A 158 27.11 -33.39 10.60
C ILE A 158 28.63 -33.21 10.64
N LEU A 159 29.12 -32.00 10.89
CA LEU A 159 30.55 -31.72 11.00
C LEU A 159 31.18 -32.56 12.11
N LEU A 160 30.61 -32.55 13.31
CA LEU A 160 31.15 -33.29 14.46
C LEU A 160 31.11 -34.79 14.22
N ALA A 161 30.02 -35.31 13.65
CA ALA A 161 29.91 -36.72 13.29
C ALA A 161 30.97 -37.13 12.25
N LYS A 162 31.19 -36.33 11.21
CA LYS A 162 32.20 -36.60 10.16
C LYS A 162 33.63 -36.57 10.69
N GLN A 163 33.89 -35.75 11.70
CA GLN A 163 35.21 -35.61 12.32
C GLN A 163 35.40 -36.56 13.52
N GLU A 164 34.39 -37.37 13.85
CA GLU A 164 34.37 -38.25 15.02
C GLU A 164 34.67 -37.51 16.34
N LEU A 165 34.24 -36.26 16.43
CA LEU A 165 34.45 -35.41 17.61
C LEU A 165 33.32 -35.59 18.61
N ALA A 166 33.68 -35.55 19.90
CA ALA A 166 32.70 -35.51 20.97
C ALA A 166 31.84 -34.24 20.84
N PHE A 167 30.53 -34.38 20.96
CA PHE A 167 29.59 -33.27 20.87
C PHE A 167 29.62 -32.39 22.13
N ARG A 168 29.80 -33.03 23.28
CA ARG A 168 29.69 -32.44 24.61
C ARG A 168 31.05 -32.29 25.29
N GLY A 169 31.14 -31.30 26.17
CA GLY A 169 32.28 -31.08 27.05
C GLY A 169 32.11 -31.72 28.43
N ARG A 170 33.12 -31.57 29.28
CA ARG A 170 33.03 -32.00 30.69
C ARG A 170 32.13 -31.10 31.53
N ASP A 171 32.07 -29.81 31.18
CA ASP A 171 31.19 -28.82 31.79
C ASP A 171 30.63 -27.91 30.69
N GLU A 172 29.31 -27.88 30.53
CA GLU A 172 28.63 -27.04 29.54
C GLU A 172 27.96 -25.81 30.16
N SER A 173 28.30 -25.48 31.41
CA SER A 173 27.84 -24.28 32.09
C SER A 173 28.35 -23.01 31.39
N HIS A 174 27.60 -21.91 31.46
CA HIS A 174 27.98 -20.64 30.84
C HIS A 174 29.31 -20.05 31.36
N ASN A 175 29.78 -20.51 32.51
CA ASN A 175 31.03 -20.06 33.11
C ASN A 175 32.22 -20.97 32.75
N SER A 176 31.97 -22.06 32.03
CA SER A 176 33.02 -22.97 31.55
C SER A 176 33.88 -22.29 30.49
N SER A 177 35.18 -22.53 30.52
CA SER A 177 36.11 -22.09 29.48
C SER A 177 36.00 -22.93 28.19
N ASN A 178 35.31 -24.07 28.26
CA ASN A 178 35.02 -24.94 27.13
C ASN A 178 33.68 -25.63 27.35
N MET A 179 32.63 -25.12 26.70
CA MET A 179 31.27 -25.64 26.84
C MET A 179 30.98 -26.90 25.99
N GLY A 180 32.00 -27.46 25.34
CA GLY A 180 31.87 -28.57 24.41
C GLY A 180 31.77 -28.13 22.95
N ASN A 181 32.20 -29.02 22.05
CA ASN A 181 32.42 -28.67 20.64
C ASN A 181 31.15 -28.16 19.95
N PHE A 182 29.97 -28.76 20.22
CA PHE A 182 28.72 -28.31 19.61
C PHE A 182 28.40 -26.87 20.00
N LYS A 183 28.37 -26.56 21.30
CA LYS A 183 28.03 -25.21 21.81
C LYS A 183 29.02 -24.17 21.32
N GLU A 184 30.32 -24.46 21.34
CA GLU A 184 31.34 -23.51 20.90
C GLU A 184 31.23 -23.22 19.40
N ILE A 185 31.08 -24.25 18.56
CA ILE A 185 30.96 -24.08 17.10
C ILE A 185 29.65 -23.40 16.74
N PHE A 186 28.53 -23.82 17.33
CA PHE A 186 27.24 -23.20 17.10
C PHE A 186 27.23 -21.72 17.52
N ASN A 187 27.79 -21.39 18.69
CA ASN A 187 27.95 -19.99 19.10
C ASN A 187 28.83 -19.18 18.14
N LEU A 188 29.85 -19.80 17.54
CA LEU A 188 30.68 -19.16 16.52
C LEU A 188 29.92 -18.91 15.21
N VAL A 189 29.08 -19.84 14.77
CA VAL A 189 28.18 -19.69 13.61
C VAL A 189 27.20 -18.54 13.86
N VAL A 190 26.49 -18.57 14.99
CA VAL A 190 25.57 -17.51 15.43
C VAL A 190 26.30 -16.15 15.50
N LYS A 191 27.55 -16.12 15.97
CA LYS A 191 28.34 -14.88 16.05
C LYS A 191 28.71 -14.31 14.67
N ARG A 192 28.80 -15.14 13.63
CA ARG A 192 29.21 -14.70 12.28
C ARG A 192 28.03 -14.35 11.39
N ASP A 193 26.87 -14.94 11.65
CA ASP A 193 25.64 -14.65 10.93
C ASP A 193 24.79 -13.64 11.71
N GLN A 194 24.68 -12.42 11.19
CA GLN A 194 23.93 -11.34 11.84
C GLN A 194 22.43 -11.65 11.92
N GLU A 195 21.87 -12.36 10.94
CA GLU A 195 20.46 -12.74 10.94
C GLU A 195 20.21 -13.74 12.07
N ILE A 196 21.05 -14.77 12.19
CA ILE A 196 20.95 -15.78 13.26
C ILE A 196 21.28 -15.18 14.63
N GLN A 197 22.18 -14.21 14.70
CA GLN A 197 22.50 -13.51 15.95
C GLN A 197 21.29 -12.76 16.52
N ASP A 198 20.53 -12.08 15.65
CA ASP A 198 19.29 -11.40 16.02
C ASP A 198 18.18 -12.40 16.38
N HIS A 199 18.31 -13.65 15.90
CA HIS A 199 17.40 -14.74 16.20
C HIS A 199 17.67 -15.36 17.58
N VAL A 200 18.91 -15.69 17.92
CA VAL A 200 19.27 -16.36 19.18
C VAL A 200 19.25 -15.44 20.41
N LYS A 201 19.41 -14.11 20.23
CA LYS A 201 19.45 -13.13 21.34
C LYS A 201 18.07 -12.75 21.93
N LYS A 202 16.97 -13.30 21.43
CA LYS A 202 15.60 -13.03 21.89
C LYS A 202 14.99 -14.25 22.56
#